data_AF-A0A820MV78-F1
#
_entry.id   AF-A0A820MV78-F1
#
_cell.length_a   1.000
_cell.length_b   1.000
_cell.length_c   1.000
_cell.angle_alpha   90.00
_cell.angle_beta   90.00
_cell.angle_gamma   90.00
#
_symmetry.space_group_name_H-M   'P 1'
#
loop_
_entity.id
_entity.type
_entity.pdbx_description
1 polymer ?
#
loop_
_entity_poly.entity_id
_entity_poly.type
_entity_poly.pdbx_seq_one_letter_code
_entity_poly.pdbx_strand_id
1 'polypeptide(L)'
;MPLNPEILETLENTQVHYIRISDDYSTNINQWNIGRASMITWALGVIPFKDTFWTTSIQPESRYGNFTEPNVLLNGLVALMSLGGVAISDKIGNTNSTVVNRLCRTDGILFRPERPATAMDSTFLGDNGPKGEMWHTYASDVRKMFFVEYVMITNLTQSYAFTWNE
;
A
#
# COMPACT_ATOMS: atom_id res chain seq x y z
N MET A 1 3.67 -12.17 2.32
CA MET A 1 3.96 -12.96 1.11
C MET A 1 5.46 -13.04 0.94
N PRO A 2 6.08 -14.22 0.80
CA PRO A 2 7.40 -14.29 0.17
C PRO A 2 7.29 -13.69 -1.24
N LEU A 3 8.35 -13.06 -1.74
CA LEU A 3 8.38 -12.50 -3.10
C LEU A 3 7.89 -13.54 -4.11
N ASN A 4 7.11 -13.12 -5.10
CA ASN A 4 6.67 -14.02 -6.18
C ASN A 4 7.93 -14.66 -6.80
N PRO A 5 8.05 -16.01 -6.81
CA PRO A 5 9.24 -16.69 -7.34
C PRO A 5 9.51 -16.37 -8.81
N GLU A 6 8.48 -15.95 -9.54
CA GLU A 6 8.54 -15.58 -10.96
C GLU A 6 8.75 -14.08 -11.17
N ILE A 7 9.01 -13.30 -10.12
CA ILE A 7 9.15 -11.84 -10.27
C ILE A 7 10.28 -11.45 -11.24
N LEU A 8 11.35 -12.26 -11.33
CA LEU A 8 12.45 -12.00 -12.26
C LEU A 8 12.06 -12.22 -13.73
N GLU A 9 11.00 -12.98 -14.01
CA GLU A 9 10.46 -13.16 -15.37
C GLU A 9 10.01 -11.83 -15.98
N THR A 10 9.68 -10.86 -15.15
CA THR A 10 9.30 -9.50 -15.59
C THR A 10 10.43 -8.78 -16.31
N LEU A 11 11.68 -9.23 -16.15
CA LEU A 11 12.83 -8.74 -16.92
C LEU A 11 12.79 -9.20 -18.39
N GLU A 12 12.15 -10.32 -18.68
CA GLU A 12 11.97 -10.84 -20.03
C GLU A 12 10.61 -10.43 -20.62
N ASN A 13 9.58 -10.31 -19.77
CA ASN A 13 8.23 -9.95 -20.18
C ASN A 13 7.89 -8.47 -19.90
N THR A 14 8.16 -7.63 -20.90
CA THR A 14 7.91 -6.18 -20.85
C THR A 14 6.42 -5.78 -20.89
N GLN A 15 5.49 -6.73 -21.09
CA GLN A 15 4.05 -6.45 -21.09
C GLN A 15 3.46 -6.38 -19.67
N VAL A 16 4.20 -6.85 -18.66
CA VAL A 16 3.74 -6.83 -17.27
C VAL A 16 3.93 -5.44 -16.68
N HIS A 17 2.83 -4.70 -16.51
CA HIS A 17 2.88 -3.35 -15.93
C HIS A 17 2.78 -3.34 -14.39
N TYR A 18 2.04 -4.27 -13.79
CA TYR A 18 1.87 -4.35 -12.34
C TYR A 18 1.68 -5.81 -11.87
N ILE A 19 1.97 -6.07 -10.60
CA ILE A 19 1.87 -7.41 -10.00
C ILE A 19 1.35 -7.34 -8.56
N ARG A 20 0.54 -8.32 -8.14
CA ARG A 20 0.09 -8.44 -6.75
C ARG A 20 1.25 -8.83 -5.85
N ILE A 21 1.43 -8.12 -4.74
CA ILE A 21 2.55 -8.29 -3.81
C ILE A 21 2.12 -8.43 -2.34
N SER A 22 0.82 -8.47 -2.08
CA SER A 22 0.28 -8.81 -0.76
C SER A 22 -0.16 -10.28 -0.65
N ASP A 23 -0.32 -10.74 0.59
CA ASP A 23 -0.99 -12.02 0.89
C ASP A 23 -2.49 -11.95 0.59
N ASP A 24 -3.16 -13.11 0.61
CA ASP A 24 -4.61 -13.16 0.41
C ASP A 24 -5.37 -12.40 1.52
N TYR A 25 -6.35 -11.60 1.08
CA TYR A 25 -7.04 -10.62 1.90
C TYR A 25 -7.59 -11.13 3.26
N SER A 26 -8.30 -12.26 3.26
CA SER A 26 -8.99 -12.77 4.45
C SER A 26 -8.19 -13.78 5.26
N THR A 27 -7.05 -14.24 4.76
CA THR A 27 -6.24 -15.29 5.41
C THR A 27 -5.13 -14.70 6.27
N ASN A 28 -4.70 -13.47 5.97
CA ASN A 28 -3.69 -12.76 6.74
C ASN A 28 -4.12 -11.31 7.02
N ILE A 29 -4.40 -10.98 8.29
CA ILE A 29 -4.75 -9.61 8.71
C ILE A 29 -3.63 -8.59 8.47
N ASN A 30 -2.40 -9.05 8.25
CA ASN A 30 -1.21 -8.26 7.96
C ASN A 30 -0.85 -8.22 6.47
N GLN A 31 -1.74 -8.67 5.57
CA GLN A 31 -1.51 -8.57 4.11
C GLN A 31 -1.17 -7.14 3.67
N TRP A 32 -1.56 -6.13 4.45
CA TRP A 32 -1.26 -4.75 4.15
C TRP A 32 0.22 -4.45 4.15
N ASN A 33 1.05 -5.25 4.81
CA ASN A 33 2.48 -5.03 4.92
C ASN A 33 3.21 -5.41 3.62
N ILE A 34 3.24 -4.49 2.66
CA ILE A 34 3.86 -4.67 1.34
C ILE A 34 5.10 -3.79 1.11
N GLY A 35 5.53 -2.98 2.08
CA GLY A 35 6.55 -1.93 1.84
C GLY A 35 7.90 -2.47 1.35
N ARG A 36 8.34 -3.64 1.87
CA ARG A 36 9.57 -4.30 1.42
C ARG A 36 9.43 -4.89 0.02
N ALA A 37 8.30 -5.55 -0.27
CA ALA A 37 8.04 -6.09 -1.60
C ALA A 37 7.82 -4.99 -2.65
N SER A 38 7.25 -3.85 -2.26
CA SER A 38 7.08 -2.66 -3.11
C SER A 38 8.43 -2.13 -3.57
N MET A 39 9.45 -2.17 -2.70
CA MET A 39 10.81 -1.74 -3.05
C MET A 39 11.40 -2.59 -4.18
N ILE A 40 11.33 -3.92 -4.05
CA ILE A 40 11.94 -4.84 -5.00
C ILE A 40 11.21 -4.80 -6.35
N THR A 41 9.88 -4.82 -6.31
CA THR A 41 9.04 -4.79 -7.54
C THR A 41 9.25 -3.50 -8.32
N TRP A 42 9.29 -2.36 -7.61
CA TRP A 42 9.58 -1.07 -8.23
C TRP A 42 11.00 -1.01 -8.83
N ALA A 43 12.00 -1.58 -8.15
CA ALA A 43 13.36 -1.65 -8.66
C ALA A 43 13.47 -2.49 -9.95
N LEU A 44 12.58 -3.46 -10.15
CA LEU A 44 12.47 -4.27 -11.37
C LEU A 44 11.63 -3.60 -12.47
N GLY A 45 11.13 -2.38 -12.25
CA GLY A 45 10.31 -1.65 -13.22
C GLY A 45 8.84 -2.07 -13.26
N VAL A 46 8.37 -2.82 -12.27
CA VAL A 46 6.99 -3.30 -12.17
C VAL A 46 6.25 -2.57 -11.06
N ILE A 47 5.03 -2.11 -11.35
CA ILE A 47 4.23 -1.40 -10.36
C ILE A 47 3.68 -2.39 -9.32
N PRO A 48 3.88 -2.15 -8.01
CA PRO A 48 3.29 -3.01 -7.00
C PRO A 48 1.77 -2.83 -6.92
N PHE A 49 1.06 -3.92 -6.68
CA PHE A 49 -0.37 -3.92 -6.40
C PHE A 49 -0.59 -4.66 -5.07
N LYS A 50 -1.32 -4.04 -4.14
CA LYS A 50 -1.64 -4.66 -2.85
C LYS A 50 -2.51 -5.91 -3.07
N ASP A 51 -3.82 -5.73 -3.11
CA ASP A 51 -4.88 -6.65 -3.49
C ASP A 51 -6.16 -5.82 -3.38
N THR A 52 -7.32 -6.43 -3.59
CA THR A 52 -8.59 -5.79 -3.27
C THR A 52 -8.75 -5.50 -1.77
N PHE A 53 -9.66 -4.61 -1.41
CA PHE A 53 -10.00 -4.35 -0.01
C PHE A 53 -11.47 -3.99 0.19
N TRP A 54 -11.91 -4.14 1.45
CA TRP A 54 -13.22 -3.70 1.90
C TRP A 54 -13.17 -2.29 2.48
N THR A 55 -14.17 -1.48 2.14
CA THR A 55 -14.38 -0.14 2.70
C THR A 55 -15.25 -0.13 3.95
N THR A 56 -15.75 -1.30 4.37
CA THR A 56 -16.44 -1.53 5.64
C THR A 56 -15.80 -2.71 6.38
N SER A 57 -15.93 -2.73 7.71
CA SER A 57 -15.37 -3.82 8.51
C SER A 57 -16.13 -5.14 8.31
N ILE A 58 -17.40 -5.09 7.95
CA ILE A 58 -18.23 -6.27 7.72
C ILE A 58 -18.92 -6.12 6.37
N GLN A 59 -18.79 -7.15 5.51
CA GLN A 59 -19.50 -7.26 4.25
C GLN A 59 -20.62 -8.30 4.36
N PRO A 60 -21.88 -7.96 4.05
CA PRO A 60 -23.00 -8.88 4.23
C PRO A 60 -22.94 -10.04 3.25
N GLU A 61 -23.14 -11.27 3.75
CA GLU A 61 -23.07 -12.52 2.95
C GLU A 61 -21.74 -12.67 2.20
N SER A 62 -20.65 -12.21 2.81
CA SER A 62 -19.32 -12.42 2.27
C SER A 62 -18.98 -13.91 2.16
N ARG A 63 -18.25 -14.28 1.09
CA ARG A 63 -17.65 -15.63 0.95
C ARG A 63 -16.72 -16.00 2.10
N TYR A 64 -16.26 -15.01 2.88
CA TYR A 64 -15.38 -15.18 4.04
C TYR A 64 -16.16 -15.37 5.35
N GLY A 65 -17.47 -15.60 5.29
CA GLY A 65 -18.30 -15.86 6.46
C GLY A 65 -18.30 -14.69 7.45
N ASN A 66 -17.96 -14.97 8.70
CA ASN A 66 -17.94 -13.98 9.79
C ASN A 66 -16.64 -13.16 9.88
N PHE A 67 -15.85 -13.11 8.80
CA PHE A 67 -14.64 -12.29 8.76
C PHE A 67 -14.98 -10.82 8.98
N THR A 68 -14.21 -10.17 9.86
CA THR A 68 -14.28 -8.73 10.12
C THR A 68 -12.94 -8.12 9.74
N GLU A 69 -12.95 -7.16 8.83
CA GLU A 69 -11.76 -6.41 8.42
C GLU A 69 -11.37 -5.40 9.53
N PRO A 70 -10.21 -5.59 10.19
CA PRO A 70 -9.78 -4.69 11.26
C PRO A 70 -9.25 -3.34 10.76
N ASN A 71 -8.77 -3.28 9.51
CA ASN A 71 -7.86 -2.24 9.03
C ASN A 71 -8.36 -1.58 7.72
N VAL A 72 -9.65 -1.35 7.59
CA VAL A 72 -10.32 -0.75 6.40
C VAL A 72 -9.56 0.47 5.84
N LEU A 73 -9.23 1.44 6.69
CA LEU A 73 -8.58 2.68 6.27
C LEU A 73 -7.14 2.44 5.83
N LEU A 74 -6.41 1.61 6.57
CA LEU A 74 -5.02 1.26 6.25
C LEU A 74 -4.95 0.48 4.92
N ASN A 75 -5.91 -0.41 4.68
CA ASN A 75 -5.97 -1.13 3.41
C ASN A 75 -6.20 -0.21 2.22
N GLY A 76 -7.12 0.75 2.32
CA GLY A 76 -7.35 1.76 1.29
C GLY A 76 -6.11 2.63 1.06
N LEU A 77 -5.46 3.07 2.14
CA LEU A 77 -4.23 3.87 2.08
C LEU A 77 -3.09 3.11 1.39
N VAL A 78 -2.84 1.86 1.77
CA VAL A 78 -1.81 1.02 1.14
C VAL A 78 -2.14 0.72 -0.33
N ALA A 79 -3.41 0.47 -0.66
CA ALA A 79 -3.82 0.26 -2.04
C ALA A 79 -3.48 1.49 -2.91
N LEU A 80 -3.82 2.68 -2.42
CA LEU A 80 -3.50 3.96 -3.06
C LEU A 80 -2.00 4.19 -3.21
N MET A 81 -1.24 3.95 -2.14
CA MET A 81 0.21 4.15 -2.10
C MET A 81 1.01 3.09 -2.87
N SER A 82 0.39 2.00 -3.33
CA SER A 82 1.05 0.98 -4.14
C SER A 82 1.22 1.36 -5.62
N LEU A 83 0.52 2.39 -6.11
CA LEU A 83 0.43 2.80 -7.53
C LEU A 83 -0.25 1.82 -8.48
N GLY A 84 -0.44 0.55 -8.09
CA GLY A 84 -1.29 -0.40 -8.79
C GLY A 84 -2.77 -0.02 -8.70
N GLY A 85 -3.64 -0.96 -9.03
CA GLY A 85 -5.09 -0.75 -8.93
C GLY A 85 -5.54 -0.45 -7.49
N VAL A 86 -6.47 0.50 -7.33
CA VAL A 86 -7.22 0.70 -6.08
C VAL A 86 -8.51 -0.12 -6.18
N ALA A 87 -8.42 -1.41 -5.87
CA ALA A 87 -9.49 -2.36 -6.12
C ALA A 87 -10.42 -2.52 -4.90
N ILE A 88 -11.63 -2.00 -4.98
CA ILE A 88 -12.66 -2.16 -3.96
C ILE A 88 -13.43 -3.45 -4.23
N SER A 89 -13.53 -4.34 -3.24
CA SER A 89 -14.21 -5.63 -3.34
C SER A 89 -15.42 -5.75 -2.40
N ASP A 90 -16.03 -4.61 -2.07
CA ASP A 90 -17.27 -4.57 -1.33
C ASP A 90 -18.41 -5.25 -2.11
N LYS A 91 -19.40 -5.72 -1.37
CA LYS A 91 -20.68 -6.09 -1.96
C LYS A 91 -21.34 -4.86 -2.57
N ILE A 92 -22.02 -5.07 -3.68
CA ILE A 92 -22.81 -4.02 -4.35
C ILE A 92 -23.75 -3.36 -3.32
N GLY A 93 -23.75 -2.03 -3.30
CA GLY A 93 -24.55 -1.22 -2.37
C GLY A 93 -24.00 -1.10 -0.94
N ASN A 94 -22.85 -1.73 -0.63
CA ASN A 94 -22.23 -1.68 0.70
C ASN A 94 -20.88 -0.94 0.73
N THR A 95 -20.54 -0.20 -0.33
CA THR A 95 -19.34 0.63 -0.35
C THR A 95 -19.53 1.88 0.52
N ASN A 96 -18.58 2.09 1.42
CA ASN A 96 -18.49 3.29 2.25
C ASN A 96 -17.84 4.43 1.47
N SER A 97 -18.68 5.33 0.94
CA SER A 97 -18.23 6.51 0.18
C SER A 97 -17.31 7.42 0.98
N THR A 98 -17.41 7.47 2.31
CA THR A 98 -16.51 8.27 3.16
C THR A 98 -15.07 7.75 3.12
N VAL A 99 -14.88 6.44 2.98
CA VAL A 99 -13.53 5.86 2.81
C VAL A 99 -13.03 6.12 1.40
N VAL A 100 -13.85 5.86 0.38
CA VAL A 100 -13.48 6.06 -1.04
C VAL A 100 -13.12 7.52 -1.32
N ASN A 101 -13.93 8.47 -0.86
CA ASN A 101 -13.69 9.89 -1.07
C ASN A 101 -12.39 10.38 -0.43
N ARG A 102 -11.87 9.70 0.61
CA ARG A 102 -10.56 10.02 1.21
C ARG A 102 -9.37 9.56 0.36
N LEU A 103 -9.60 8.65 -0.58
CA LEU A 103 -8.58 8.22 -1.56
C LEU A 103 -8.53 9.15 -2.78
N CYS A 104 -9.54 10.00 -2.93
CA CYS A 104 -9.68 10.92 -4.05
C CYS A 104 -9.41 12.36 -3.63
N ARG A 105 -9.00 13.16 -4.62
CA ARG A 105 -9.12 14.62 -4.61
C ARG A 105 -10.59 15.02 -4.66
N THR A 106 -10.84 16.31 -4.41
CA THR A 106 -12.20 16.90 -4.47
C THR A 106 -12.84 16.84 -5.86
N ASP A 107 -12.06 16.63 -6.93
CA ASP A 107 -12.52 16.42 -8.31
C ASP A 107 -12.78 14.94 -8.66
N GLY A 108 -12.68 14.04 -7.68
CA GLY A 108 -12.94 12.61 -7.86
C GLY A 108 -11.78 11.82 -8.45
N ILE A 109 -10.64 12.46 -8.72
CA ILE A 109 -9.43 11.78 -9.20
C ILE A 109 -8.71 11.14 -8.00
N LEU A 110 -8.35 9.86 -8.12
CA LEU A 110 -7.53 9.18 -7.11
C LEU A 110 -6.21 9.94 -6.89
N PHE A 111 -5.82 10.10 -5.63
CA PHE A 111 -4.50 10.59 -5.32
C PHE A 111 -3.44 9.58 -5.80
N ARG A 112 -2.35 10.06 -6.36
CA ARG A 112 -1.28 9.22 -6.90
C ARG A 112 0.08 9.83 -6.55
N PRO A 113 0.91 9.16 -5.74
CA PRO A 113 2.31 9.57 -5.57
C PRO A 113 3.15 9.27 -6.83
N GLU A 114 4.37 9.81 -6.89
CA GLU A 114 5.29 9.61 -8.03
C GLU A 114 5.87 8.18 -8.08
N ARG A 115 6.05 7.57 -6.90
CA ARG A 115 6.55 6.20 -6.74
C ARG A 115 5.72 5.44 -5.70
N PRO A 116 5.75 4.10 -5.65
CA PRO A 116 5.05 3.40 -4.58
C PRO A 116 5.70 3.72 -3.23
N ALA A 117 4.90 3.69 -2.17
CA ALA A 117 5.45 3.74 -0.81
C ALA A 117 6.25 2.47 -0.54
N THR A 118 7.52 2.66 -0.19
CA THR A 118 8.46 1.56 0.10
C THR A 118 8.94 1.66 1.54
N ALA A 119 9.32 0.52 2.12
CA ALA A 119 10.00 0.53 3.41
C ALA A 119 11.24 1.45 3.37
N MET A 120 11.45 2.22 4.42
CA MET A 120 12.63 3.07 4.57
C MET A 120 13.85 2.25 5.02
N ASP A 121 15.05 2.74 4.74
CA ASP A 121 16.30 2.10 5.14
C ASP A 121 16.38 1.82 6.65
N SER A 122 15.80 2.72 7.46
CA SER A 122 15.69 2.58 8.91
C SER A 122 15.02 1.27 9.33
N THR A 123 14.05 0.77 8.56
CA THR A 123 13.32 -0.48 8.81
C THR A 123 14.24 -1.71 8.73
N PHE A 124 15.42 -1.61 8.12
CA PHE A 124 16.38 -2.72 7.98
C PHE A 124 17.49 -2.71 9.02
N LEU A 125 17.50 -1.75 9.95
CA LEU A 125 18.52 -1.64 11.01
C LEU A 125 18.32 -2.61 12.19
N GLY A 126 17.35 -3.53 12.10
CA GLY A 126 17.10 -4.56 13.11
C GLY A 126 16.71 -3.96 14.47
N ASP A 127 17.58 -4.11 15.47
CA ASP A 127 17.35 -3.56 16.82
C ASP A 127 17.50 -2.05 16.91
N ASN A 128 18.27 -1.46 15.99
CA ASN A 128 18.46 -0.01 15.92
C ASN A 128 17.40 0.69 15.04
N GLY A 129 16.47 -0.07 14.46
CA GLY A 129 15.38 0.43 13.61
C GLY A 129 14.06 0.65 14.36
N PRO A 130 13.03 1.17 13.66
CA PRO A 130 11.68 1.27 14.21
C PRO A 130 11.12 -0.15 14.47
N LYS A 131 10.47 -0.34 15.63
CA LYS A 131 9.71 -1.58 15.91
C LYS A 131 8.30 -1.43 15.35
N GLY A 132 8.20 -1.56 14.03
CA GLY A 132 6.99 -1.34 13.25
C GLY A 132 7.36 -1.14 11.78
N GLU A 133 6.44 -0.54 11.02
CA GLU A 133 6.64 -0.25 9.60
C GLU A 133 6.72 1.26 9.39
N MET A 134 7.75 1.70 8.66
CA MET A 134 7.95 3.09 8.24
C MET A 134 8.22 3.13 6.74
N TRP A 135 7.31 3.73 5.99
CA TRP A 135 7.39 3.76 4.55
C TRP A 135 7.41 5.19 4.03
N HIS A 136 7.99 5.35 2.85
CA HIS A 136 8.22 6.64 2.26
C HIS A 136 7.79 6.67 0.79
N THR A 137 7.13 7.74 0.38
CA THR A 137 6.91 8.15 -1.01
C THR A 137 6.79 9.67 -1.10
N TYR A 138 6.70 10.21 -2.31
CA TYR A 138 6.52 11.64 -2.55
C TYR A 138 5.55 11.91 -3.68
N ALA A 139 5.01 13.13 -3.70
CA ALA A 139 4.29 13.69 -4.83
C ALA A 139 4.94 15.01 -5.25
N SER A 140 4.98 15.29 -6.55
CA SER A 140 5.48 16.55 -7.08
C SER A 140 4.42 17.25 -7.93
N ASP A 141 4.35 18.57 -7.88
CA ASP A 141 3.59 19.34 -8.88
C ASP A 141 4.56 19.91 -9.90
N VAL A 142 4.58 19.33 -11.10
CA VAL A 142 5.45 19.78 -12.19
C VAL A 142 5.21 21.25 -12.58
N ARG A 143 4.06 21.84 -12.18
CA ARG A 143 3.69 23.23 -12.47
C ARG A 143 3.99 24.19 -11.32
N LYS A 144 4.33 23.68 -10.14
CA LYS A 144 4.64 24.49 -8.95
C LYS A 144 5.75 23.78 -8.18
N MET A 145 6.92 24.41 -8.11
CA MET A 145 8.22 23.89 -7.65
C MET A 145 8.28 23.32 -6.21
N PHE A 146 7.33 22.50 -5.78
CA PHE A 146 7.25 21.89 -4.47
C PHE A 146 7.13 20.37 -4.58
N PHE A 147 7.82 19.71 -3.65
CA PHE A 147 7.72 18.29 -3.36
C PHE A 147 7.02 18.13 -2.02
N VAL A 148 6.10 17.17 -1.95
CA VAL A 148 5.48 16.76 -0.69
C VAL A 148 5.93 15.34 -0.41
N GLU A 149 6.71 15.20 0.67
CA GLU A 149 7.16 13.91 1.18
C GLU A 149 6.08 13.32 2.09
N TYR A 150 5.78 12.04 1.90
CA TYR A 150 4.82 11.28 2.70
C TYR A 150 5.53 10.16 3.43
N VAL A 151 5.46 10.19 4.76
CA VAL A 151 5.94 9.11 5.63
C VAL A 151 4.75 8.42 6.27
N MET A 152 4.56 7.14 5.96
CA MET A 152 3.53 6.30 6.58
C MET A 152 4.15 5.49 7.72
N ILE A 153 3.63 5.66 8.93
CA ILE A 153 4.10 4.96 10.14
C ILE A 153 2.95 4.09 10.65
N THR A 154 3.19 2.78 10.79
CA THR A 154 2.16 1.81 11.22
C THR A 154 2.75 0.75 12.15
N ASN A 155 1.91 0.20 13.04
CA ASN A 155 2.30 -0.84 14.00
C ASN A 155 3.56 -0.51 14.83
N LEU A 156 3.76 0.76 15.17
CA LEU A 156 4.89 1.18 15.97
C LEU A 156 4.67 0.78 17.45
N THR A 157 5.53 -0.08 18.00
CA THR A 157 5.44 -0.54 19.41
C THR A 157 6.35 0.23 20.36
N GLN A 158 7.30 1.00 19.82
CA GLN A 158 8.18 1.90 20.58
C GLN A 158 8.39 3.20 19.83
N SER A 159 8.49 4.33 20.55
CA SER A 159 8.83 5.61 19.93
C SER A 159 10.12 5.51 19.13
N TYR A 160 10.13 6.06 17.92
CA TYR A 160 11.30 6.09 17.05
C TYR A 160 11.49 7.51 16.51
N ALA A 161 12.67 8.06 16.72
CA ALA A 161 13.08 9.33 16.13
C ALA A 161 13.89 9.02 14.87
N PHE A 162 13.48 9.62 13.76
CA PHE A 162 14.27 9.60 12.53
C PHE A 162 14.66 11.03 12.18
N THR A 163 15.92 11.20 11.82
CA THR A 163 16.47 12.46 11.37
C THR A 163 16.56 12.43 9.86
N TRP A 164 15.92 13.39 9.20
CA TRP A 164 16.22 13.71 7.81
C TRP A 164 17.59 14.39 7.79
N ASN A 165 18.61 13.68 7.35
CA ASN A 165 19.88 14.30 7.01
C ASN A 165 19.82 14.60 5.51
N GLU A 166 19.76 15.89 5.16
CA GLU A 166 19.86 16.40 3.79
C GLU A 166 21.24 16.09 3.17
#